data_AF-A0A0S8K0M8-F1
#
_entry.id   AF-A0A0S8K0M8-F1
#
_cell.length_a   1.000
_cell.length_b   1.000
_cell.length_c   1.000
_cell.angle_alpha   90.00
_cell.angle_beta   90.00
_cell.angle_gamma   90.00
#
_symmetry.space_group_name_H-M   'P 1'
#
loop_
_entity.id
_entity.type
_entity.pdbx_description
1 polymer ?
#
loop_
_entity_poly.entity_id
_entity_poly.type
_entity_poly.pdbx_seq_one_letter_code
_entity_poly.pdbx_strand_id
1 'polypeptide(L)'
;MDTKNENLDQMKIKVKSQLILYFFFLLELIIIIVFLAKTSFALEINKLFACQDFDFNTRVNFALDLALKKYDGQKIWLIYSVDSIYSMKDIKRMQETGNTNLTLEQIIFEKICPNDNRTKEQEIQRKVASINQIKPQLEDKNRPDYFKLAIILDYSLESGNPCLYHIFLQRMDQPFFKEIRPIFWLGEGVASTSLDWLKYQFHKTTYSKLQQQMIASIGAHKCSKQVVEFQKHIILGNYSLSLKNEAIHWLGRHNSHETINLLTYLALKHKDIRLRKKSIFALSQLKTRDAFAIISILARKEKNQEVRQTAIFWLSQLPCEDATEVLNGILMNEKNLKIKEYTLFAISQLPERKATPILSRIAQTSPDSRIRKRAMFWLDQTKDQRMLDFFLDLANDEKQQNTMINLGVDSKNIE
;
A
#
# COMPACT_ATOMS: atom_id res chain seq x y z
N MET A 1 -46.87 -72.91 -18.36
CA MET A 1 -47.38 -71.56 -18.01
C MET A 1 -46.31 -70.74 -17.30
N ASP A 2 -45.25 -71.37 -16.78
CA ASP A 2 -44.22 -70.74 -15.93
C ASP A 2 -43.15 -69.92 -16.66
N THR A 3 -42.74 -70.28 -17.88
CA THR A 3 -41.69 -69.55 -18.63
C THR A 3 -42.12 -68.16 -19.10
N LYS A 4 -43.43 -67.88 -19.16
CA LYS A 4 -43.98 -66.57 -19.53
C LYS A 4 -44.00 -65.60 -18.33
N ASN A 5 -44.19 -66.12 -17.12
CA ASN A 5 -44.17 -65.34 -15.89
C ASN A 5 -42.72 -65.01 -15.46
N GLU A 6 -41.78 -65.95 -15.59
CA GLU A 6 -40.36 -65.68 -15.32
C GLU A 6 -39.78 -64.60 -16.25
N ASN A 7 -40.15 -64.61 -17.53
CA ASN A 7 -39.75 -63.56 -18.48
C ASN A 7 -40.35 -62.19 -18.12
N LEU A 8 -41.59 -62.17 -17.63
CA LEU A 8 -42.26 -60.93 -17.24
C LEU A 8 -41.61 -60.32 -15.98
N ASP A 9 -41.22 -61.16 -15.02
CA ASP A 9 -40.57 -60.69 -13.80
C ASP A 9 -39.12 -60.27 -14.03
N GLN A 10 -38.37 -60.97 -14.90
CA GLN A 10 -37.06 -60.48 -15.35
C GLN A 10 -37.15 -59.15 -16.10
N MET A 11 -38.19 -58.98 -16.93
CA MET A 11 -38.43 -57.72 -17.64
C MET A 11 -38.75 -56.57 -16.66
N LYS A 12 -39.57 -56.80 -15.63
CA LYS A 12 -39.87 -55.81 -14.58
C LYS A 12 -38.62 -55.44 -13.77
N ILE A 13 -37.77 -56.41 -13.42
CA ILE A 13 -36.51 -56.16 -12.71
C ILE A 13 -35.58 -55.30 -13.57
N LYS A 14 -35.48 -55.60 -14.87
CA LYS A 14 -34.64 -54.84 -15.81
C LYS A 14 -35.13 -53.40 -16.00
N VAL A 15 -36.45 -53.20 -16.12
CA VAL A 15 -37.08 -51.88 -16.19
C VAL A 15 -36.87 -51.10 -14.89
N LYS A 16 -37.04 -51.73 -13.72
CA LYS A 16 -36.83 -51.09 -12.41
C LYS A 16 -35.37 -50.68 -12.21
N SER A 17 -34.42 -51.52 -12.64
CA SER A 17 -32.98 -51.20 -12.61
C SER A 17 -32.65 -50.02 -13.52
N GLN A 18 -33.20 -49.96 -14.73
CA GLN A 18 -33.03 -48.83 -15.65
C GLN A 18 -33.62 -47.52 -15.09
N LEU A 19 -34.78 -47.57 -14.44
CA LEU A 19 -35.40 -46.41 -13.78
C LEU A 19 -34.54 -45.88 -12.62
N ILE A 20 -33.93 -46.76 -11.83
CA ILE A 20 -33.03 -46.39 -10.74
C ILE A 20 -31.76 -45.72 -11.31
N LEU A 21 -31.18 -46.29 -12.37
CA LEU A 21 -30.01 -45.72 -13.03
C LEU A 21 -30.31 -44.33 -13.63
N TYR A 22 -31.49 -44.17 -14.24
CA TYR A 22 -31.94 -42.89 -14.77
C TYR A 22 -32.16 -41.86 -13.67
N PHE A 23 -32.70 -42.26 -12.51
CA PHE A 23 -32.87 -41.39 -11.35
C PHE A 23 -31.53 -40.89 -10.81
N PHE A 24 -30.53 -41.77 -10.65
CA PHE A 24 -29.19 -41.35 -10.23
C PHE A 24 -28.50 -40.45 -11.26
N PHE A 25 -28.64 -40.73 -12.55
CA PHE A 25 -28.13 -39.86 -13.61
C PHE A 25 -28.79 -38.48 -13.59
N LEU A 26 -30.11 -38.42 -13.37
CA LEU A 26 -30.83 -37.14 -13.24
C LEU A 26 -30.41 -36.38 -11.99
N LEU A 27 -30.17 -37.08 -10.88
CA LEU A 27 -29.68 -36.49 -9.63
C LEU A 27 -28.26 -35.92 -9.82
N GLU A 28 -27.35 -36.66 -10.46
CA GLU A 28 -26.03 -36.16 -10.82
C GLU A 28 -26.10 -34.97 -11.77
N LEU A 29 -26.99 -35.01 -12.78
CA LEU A 29 -27.21 -33.89 -13.68
C LEU A 29 -27.73 -32.66 -12.93
N ILE A 30 -28.67 -32.83 -11.99
CA ILE A 30 -29.18 -31.74 -11.14
C ILE A 30 -28.07 -31.20 -10.23
N ILE A 31 -27.26 -32.05 -9.62
CA ILE A 31 -26.11 -31.64 -8.78
C ILE A 31 -25.10 -30.86 -9.64
N ILE A 32 -24.79 -31.35 -10.84
CA ILE A 32 -23.90 -30.67 -11.79
C ILE A 32 -24.53 -29.35 -12.25
N ILE A 33 -25.83 -29.28 -12.54
CA ILE A 33 -26.51 -28.04 -12.93
C ILE A 33 -26.55 -27.05 -11.78
N VAL A 34 -26.81 -27.48 -10.54
CA VAL A 34 -26.78 -26.62 -9.34
C VAL A 34 -25.35 -26.16 -9.05
N PHE A 35 -24.35 -27.02 -9.27
CA PHE A 35 -22.93 -26.68 -9.15
C PHE A 35 -22.48 -25.72 -10.26
N LEU A 36 -22.91 -25.93 -11.51
CA LEU A 36 -22.67 -25.06 -12.66
C LEU A 36 -23.41 -23.73 -12.52
N ALA A 37 -24.63 -23.72 -11.97
CA ALA A 37 -25.39 -22.50 -11.68
C ALA A 37 -24.78 -21.72 -10.50
N LYS A 38 -24.21 -22.40 -9.51
CA LYS A 38 -23.39 -21.76 -8.45
C LYS A 38 -22.03 -21.26 -8.95
N THR A 39 -21.52 -21.77 -10.08
CA THR A 39 -20.19 -21.42 -10.61
C THR A 39 -20.22 -20.50 -11.84
N SER A 40 -21.40 -20.24 -12.42
CA SER A 40 -21.57 -19.25 -13.49
C SER A 40 -21.82 -17.84 -12.92
N PHE A 41 -20.90 -17.35 -12.09
CA PHE A 41 -20.84 -15.92 -11.78
C PHE A 41 -20.19 -15.20 -12.97
N ALA A 42 -20.99 -14.90 -13.98
CA ALA A 42 -20.70 -13.76 -14.84
C ALA A 42 -20.47 -12.55 -13.91
N LEU A 43 -19.35 -11.84 -14.06
CA LEU A 43 -19.05 -10.64 -13.28
C LEU A 43 -20.15 -9.60 -13.54
N GLU A 44 -21.12 -9.51 -12.64
CA GLU A 44 -22.22 -8.57 -12.76
C GLU A 44 -21.83 -7.22 -12.17
N ILE A 45 -21.91 -6.18 -12.99
CA ILE A 45 -21.52 -4.81 -12.60
C ILE A 45 -22.77 -3.92 -12.65
N ASN A 46 -23.28 -3.60 -11.48
CA ASN A 46 -24.44 -2.74 -11.30
C ASN A 46 -24.00 -1.27 -11.19
N LYS A 47 -24.31 -0.48 -12.21
CA LYS A 47 -23.90 0.94 -12.34
C LYS A 47 -25.02 1.95 -12.08
N LEU A 48 -26.23 1.48 -11.77
CA LEU A 48 -27.43 2.30 -11.58
C LEU A 48 -27.26 3.34 -10.45
N PHE A 49 -26.34 3.08 -9.52
CA PHE A 49 -26.08 3.90 -8.34
C PHE A 49 -25.10 5.04 -8.57
N ALA A 50 -24.53 5.15 -9.78
CA ALA A 50 -23.56 6.20 -10.12
C ALA A 50 -24.19 7.57 -10.39
N CYS A 51 -25.51 7.71 -10.23
CA CYS A 51 -26.24 8.96 -10.44
C CYS A 51 -25.88 10.02 -9.39
N GLN A 52 -25.35 11.17 -9.82
CA GLN A 52 -24.93 12.24 -8.93
C GLN A 52 -26.08 13.07 -8.35
N ASP A 53 -27.32 12.88 -8.85
CA ASP A 53 -28.50 13.57 -8.34
C ASP A 53 -28.91 13.11 -6.93
N PHE A 54 -28.46 11.92 -6.52
CA PHE A 54 -28.67 11.40 -5.17
C PHE A 54 -27.42 11.59 -4.30
N ASP A 55 -27.65 11.96 -3.04
CA ASP A 55 -26.56 12.05 -2.06
C ASP A 55 -25.88 10.68 -1.86
N PHE A 56 -24.64 10.72 -1.38
CA PHE A 56 -23.82 9.51 -1.25
C PHE A 56 -24.45 8.45 -0.34
N ASN A 57 -25.13 8.84 0.74
CA ASN A 57 -25.75 7.88 1.65
C ASN A 57 -26.95 7.19 0.99
N THR A 58 -27.77 7.95 0.27
CA THR A 58 -28.89 7.40 -0.51
C THR A 58 -28.40 6.40 -1.55
N ARG A 59 -27.30 6.71 -2.26
CA ARG A 59 -26.67 5.78 -3.21
C ARG A 59 -26.20 4.49 -2.55
N VAL A 60 -25.51 4.59 -1.40
CA VAL A 60 -25.06 3.41 -0.62
C VAL A 60 -26.24 2.56 -0.18
N ASN A 61 -27.28 3.18 0.40
CA ASN A 61 -28.45 2.46 0.90
C ASN A 61 -29.20 1.76 -0.24
N PHE A 62 -29.45 2.45 -1.35
CA PHE A 62 -30.12 1.85 -2.51
C PHE A 62 -29.32 0.67 -3.08
N ALA A 63 -27.98 0.78 -3.12
CA ALA A 63 -27.11 -0.31 -3.56
C ALA A 63 -27.20 -1.53 -2.64
N LEU A 64 -27.13 -1.32 -1.32
CA LEU A 64 -27.22 -2.40 -0.34
C LEU A 64 -28.62 -3.04 -0.32
N ASP A 65 -29.69 -2.25 -0.45
CA ASP A 65 -31.06 -2.77 -0.52
C ASP A 65 -31.28 -3.65 -1.75
N LEU A 66 -30.79 -3.23 -2.92
CA LEU A 66 -30.85 -4.07 -4.12
C LEU A 66 -29.97 -5.32 -3.97
N ALA A 67 -28.79 -5.16 -3.39
CA ALA A 67 -27.87 -6.27 -3.18
C ALA A 67 -28.46 -7.34 -2.26
N LEU A 68 -29.07 -6.95 -1.13
CA LEU A 68 -29.75 -7.86 -0.21
C LEU A 68 -30.88 -8.63 -0.90
N LYS A 69 -31.69 -7.95 -1.71
CA LYS A 69 -32.80 -8.60 -2.44
C LYS A 69 -32.31 -9.64 -3.45
N LYS A 70 -31.13 -9.43 -4.05
CA LYS A 70 -30.64 -10.25 -5.17
C LYS A 70 -29.60 -11.29 -4.78
N TYR A 71 -28.82 -11.03 -3.74
CA TYR A 71 -27.63 -11.79 -3.36
C TYR A 71 -27.58 -12.11 -1.86
N ASP A 72 -28.74 -12.31 -1.23
CA ASP A 72 -28.82 -12.75 0.17
C ASP A 72 -27.95 -14.00 0.43
N GLY A 73 -27.21 -13.99 1.54
CA GLY A 73 -26.23 -15.02 1.91
C GLY A 73 -24.92 -14.97 1.12
N GLN A 74 -24.67 -13.95 0.30
CA GLN A 74 -23.46 -13.84 -0.52
C GLN A 74 -22.63 -12.60 -0.17
N LYS A 75 -21.41 -12.53 -0.73
CA LYS A 75 -20.53 -11.37 -0.62
C LYS A 75 -20.56 -10.53 -1.88
N ILE A 76 -20.46 -9.21 -1.72
CA ILE A 76 -20.43 -8.26 -2.82
C ILE A 76 -19.28 -7.26 -2.67
N TRP A 77 -18.90 -6.64 -3.78
CA TRP A 77 -18.05 -5.45 -3.78
C TRP A 77 -18.91 -4.20 -3.95
N LEU A 78 -18.88 -3.31 -2.97
CA LEU A 78 -19.44 -1.95 -3.14
C LEU A 78 -18.28 -0.99 -3.36
N ILE A 79 -18.21 -0.36 -4.53
CA ILE A 79 -17.03 0.40 -4.98
C ILE A 79 -17.43 1.81 -5.37
N TYR A 80 -16.63 2.78 -4.95
CA TYR A 80 -16.71 4.17 -5.40
C TYR A 80 -15.31 4.75 -5.60
N SER A 81 -15.22 5.84 -6.36
CA SER A 81 -13.95 6.57 -6.52
C SER A 81 -13.93 7.90 -5.81
N VAL A 82 -12.75 8.31 -5.34
CA VAL A 82 -12.48 9.65 -4.83
C VAL A 82 -11.21 10.20 -5.45
N ASP A 83 -11.12 11.52 -5.55
CA ASP A 83 -9.86 12.19 -5.82
C ASP A 83 -8.94 12.07 -4.61
N SER A 84 -7.75 11.55 -4.83
CA SER A 84 -6.73 11.41 -3.79
C SER A 84 -5.56 12.37 -4.01
N ILE A 85 -4.96 12.80 -2.90
CA ILE A 85 -3.73 13.62 -2.86
C ILE A 85 -2.45 12.78 -2.81
N TYR A 86 -2.57 11.45 -2.82
CA TYR A 86 -1.45 10.52 -2.75
C TYR A 86 -0.83 10.27 -4.13
N SER A 87 0.44 9.85 -4.18
CA SER A 87 1.19 9.56 -5.42
C SER A 87 1.39 8.05 -5.64
N MET A 88 1.85 7.64 -6.83
CA MET A 88 2.11 6.24 -7.19
C MET A 88 3.07 5.51 -6.23
N LYS A 89 4.04 6.22 -5.63
CA LYS A 89 5.04 5.64 -4.71
C LYS A 89 4.46 5.22 -3.36
N ASP A 90 3.32 5.79 -2.98
CA ASP A 90 2.72 5.60 -1.66
C ASP A 90 1.85 4.34 -1.58
N ILE A 91 1.28 3.93 -2.72
CA ILE A 91 0.34 2.80 -2.83
C ILE A 91 1.06 1.51 -3.28
N LYS A 92 2.30 1.60 -3.78
CA LYS A 92 3.09 0.45 -4.29
C LYS A 92 3.23 -0.72 -3.30
N ARG A 93 3.06 -0.49 -2.00
CA ARG A 93 3.08 -1.54 -0.95
C ARG A 93 1.84 -2.44 -0.90
N MET A 94 0.82 -2.19 -1.74
CA MET A 94 -0.45 -2.93 -1.73
C MET A 94 -0.66 -3.80 -2.98
N GLN A 95 0.40 -4.15 -3.70
CA GLN A 95 0.32 -5.04 -4.85
C GLN A 95 0.11 -6.49 -4.39
N GLU A 96 -1.11 -6.99 -4.58
CA GLU A 96 -1.36 -8.43 -4.64
C GLU A 96 -1.05 -8.89 -6.07
N THR A 97 -0.50 -10.09 -6.22
CA THR A 97 -0.33 -10.75 -7.52
C THR A 97 -1.58 -11.57 -7.82
N GLY A 98 -2.22 -11.37 -8.97
CA GLY A 98 -3.37 -12.17 -9.40
C GLY A 98 -3.41 -12.39 -10.91
N ASN A 99 -4.41 -13.16 -11.35
CA ASN A 99 -4.47 -13.77 -12.69
C ASN A 99 -5.10 -12.91 -13.79
N THR A 100 -5.44 -11.64 -13.52
CA THR A 100 -6.11 -10.75 -14.48
C THR A 100 -5.23 -9.56 -14.86
N ASN A 101 -5.02 -9.33 -16.16
CA ASN A 101 -4.32 -8.13 -16.64
C ASN A 101 -5.25 -6.90 -16.78
N LEU A 102 -6.53 -7.04 -16.44
CA LEU A 102 -7.53 -5.98 -16.59
C LEU A 102 -7.54 -5.06 -15.36
N THR A 103 -7.52 -3.76 -15.63
CA THR A 103 -7.63 -2.72 -14.61
C THR A 103 -9.06 -2.60 -14.08
N LEU A 104 -9.21 -2.06 -12.86
CA LEU A 104 -10.53 -1.81 -12.28
C LEU A 104 -11.35 -0.85 -13.15
N GLU A 105 -10.71 0.14 -13.76
CA GLU A 105 -11.34 1.06 -14.71
C GLU A 105 -11.90 0.32 -15.93
N GLN A 106 -11.12 -0.58 -16.54
CA GLN A 106 -11.59 -1.40 -17.66
C GLN A 106 -12.75 -2.29 -17.24
N ILE A 107 -12.68 -2.93 -16.07
CA ILE A 107 -13.77 -3.74 -15.55
C ILE A 107 -15.04 -2.89 -15.40
N ILE A 108 -14.95 -1.71 -14.78
CA ILE A 108 -16.11 -0.88 -14.49
C ILE A 108 -16.67 -0.22 -15.75
N PHE A 109 -15.88 0.16 -16.74
CA PHE A 109 -16.37 0.98 -17.86
C PHE A 109 -16.44 0.26 -19.21
N GLU A 110 -15.65 -0.79 -19.44
CA GLU A 110 -15.74 -1.60 -20.65
C GLU A 110 -16.86 -2.65 -20.52
N LYS A 111 -17.60 -2.90 -21.61
CA LYS A 111 -18.61 -3.98 -21.66
C LYS A 111 -17.89 -5.33 -21.73
N ILE A 112 -17.51 -5.89 -20.59
CA ILE A 112 -16.96 -7.25 -20.54
C ILE A 112 -18.12 -8.24 -20.47
N CYS A 113 -18.47 -8.86 -21.61
CA CYS A 113 -19.40 -9.98 -21.67
C CYS A 113 -18.65 -11.29 -21.34
N PRO A 114 -19.00 -12.05 -20.28
CA PRO A 114 -18.21 -13.19 -19.82
C PRO A 114 -18.34 -14.50 -20.65
N ASN A 115 -18.73 -14.45 -21.94
CA ASN A 115 -19.10 -15.66 -22.67
C ASN A 115 -18.65 -15.76 -24.14
N ASP A 116 -17.56 -15.08 -24.54
CA ASP A 116 -17.04 -15.20 -25.92
C ASP A 116 -15.53 -15.53 -25.92
N ASN A 117 -15.20 -16.66 -25.27
CA ASN A 117 -13.84 -17.15 -25.09
C ASN A 117 -13.45 -18.08 -26.24
N ARG A 118 -12.81 -17.52 -27.27
CA ARG A 118 -11.67 -18.11 -28.01
C ARG A 118 -11.22 -17.22 -29.17
N THR A 119 -12.13 -16.47 -29.78
CA THR A 119 -11.83 -15.66 -30.98
C THR A 119 -11.36 -14.26 -30.62
N LYS A 120 -11.89 -13.65 -29.56
CA LYS A 120 -11.50 -12.31 -29.08
C LYS A 120 -10.23 -12.30 -28.26
N GLU A 121 -9.87 -13.38 -27.59
CA GLU A 121 -8.64 -13.47 -26.80
C GLU A 121 -7.40 -13.40 -27.73
N GLN A 122 -7.48 -14.01 -28.91
CA GLN A 122 -6.46 -13.88 -29.96
C GLN A 122 -6.45 -12.48 -30.58
N GLU A 123 -7.60 -11.83 -30.72
CA GLU A 123 -7.69 -10.47 -31.25
C GLU A 123 -7.18 -9.42 -30.25
N ILE A 124 -7.44 -9.60 -28.95
CA ILE A 124 -6.93 -8.79 -27.84
C ILE A 124 -5.43 -9.04 -27.68
N GLN A 125 -4.94 -10.28 -27.74
CA GLN A 125 -3.50 -10.55 -27.72
C GLN A 125 -2.78 -9.94 -28.93
N ARG A 126 -3.40 -9.96 -30.13
CA ARG A 126 -2.86 -9.28 -31.32
C ARG A 126 -2.87 -7.75 -31.16
N LYS A 127 -3.95 -7.16 -30.61
CA LYS A 127 -4.02 -5.71 -30.34
C LYS A 127 -3.04 -5.29 -29.25
N VAL A 128 -2.91 -6.04 -28.17
CA VAL A 128 -1.94 -5.80 -27.08
C VAL A 128 -0.50 -5.97 -27.58
N ALA A 129 -0.22 -6.97 -28.42
CA ALA A 129 1.09 -7.13 -29.07
C ALA A 129 1.40 -5.95 -30.01
N SER A 130 0.41 -5.45 -30.76
CA SER A 130 0.57 -4.27 -31.61
C SER A 130 0.78 -2.98 -30.81
N ILE A 131 0.15 -2.84 -29.63
CA ILE A 131 0.33 -1.69 -28.73
C ILE A 131 1.71 -1.73 -28.04
N ASN A 132 2.18 -2.92 -27.66
CA ASN A 132 3.51 -3.10 -27.03
C ASN A 132 4.66 -2.89 -28.02
N GLN A 133 4.44 -3.11 -29.33
CA GLN A 133 5.43 -2.81 -30.37
C GLN A 133 5.55 -1.31 -30.69
N ILE A 134 4.54 -0.50 -30.32
CA ILE A 134 4.49 0.94 -30.64
C ILE A 134 5.00 1.83 -29.48
N LYS A 135 5.50 1.26 -28.38
CA LYS A 135 5.98 2.05 -27.23
C LYS A 135 7.51 2.14 -27.12
N PRO A 136 8.18 3.07 -27.82
CA PRO A 136 9.37 3.69 -27.27
C PRO A 136 8.94 4.78 -26.27
N GLN A 137 9.45 4.64 -25.05
CA GLN A 137 9.59 5.63 -23.98
C GLN A 137 9.07 7.05 -24.26
N LEU A 138 7.84 7.33 -23.83
CA LEU A 138 7.42 8.69 -23.45
C LEU A 138 6.66 8.58 -22.13
N GLU A 139 7.41 8.39 -21.05
CA GLU A 139 6.94 8.85 -19.73
C GLU A 139 6.87 10.37 -19.80
N ASP A 140 5.66 10.90 -19.97
CA ASP A 140 5.40 12.32 -19.82
C ASP A 140 5.61 12.71 -18.35
N LYS A 141 6.81 13.22 -18.06
CA LYS A 141 7.26 13.61 -16.71
C LYS A 141 6.46 14.77 -16.10
N ASN A 142 5.52 15.37 -16.84
CA ASN A 142 4.80 16.57 -16.42
C ASN A 142 3.27 16.41 -16.34
N ARG A 143 2.70 15.20 -16.47
CA ARG A 143 1.27 15.01 -16.16
C ARG A 143 1.08 15.13 -14.64
N PRO A 144 0.26 16.07 -14.12
CA PRO A 144 0.01 16.14 -12.69
C PRO A 144 -0.58 14.80 -12.23
N ASP A 145 -0.02 14.26 -11.14
CA ASP A 145 -0.18 12.88 -10.64
C ASP A 145 -1.56 12.64 -10.00
N TYR A 146 -2.63 13.22 -10.56
CA TYR A 146 -4.00 13.00 -10.13
C TYR A 146 -4.50 11.67 -10.69
N PHE A 147 -4.65 10.68 -9.82
CA PHE A 147 -5.34 9.44 -10.14
C PHE A 147 -6.58 9.29 -9.26
N LYS A 148 -7.60 8.64 -9.80
CA LYS A 148 -8.78 8.26 -9.04
C LYS A 148 -8.45 7.05 -8.17
N LEU A 149 -8.72 7.19 -6.87
CA LEU A 149 -8.59 6.11 -5.90
C LEU A 149 -9.95 5.44 -5.71
N ALA A 150 -10.02 4.14 -5.95
CA ALA A 150 -11.14 3.31 -5.60
C ALA A 150 -11.10 2.99 -4.10
N ILE A 151 -12.23 3.24 -3.44
CA ILE A 151 -12.53 2.71 -2.11
C ILE A 151 -13.45 1.51 -2.33
N ILE A 152 -12.93 0.32 -2.02
CA ILE A 152 -13.57 -0.96 -2.27
C ILE A 152 -14.02 -1.54 -0.94
N LEU A 153 -15.34 -1.71 -0.77
CA LEU A 153 -15.98 -2.17 0.46
C LEU A 153 -16.37 -3.65 0.31
N ASP A 154 -15.86 -4.50 1.21
CA ASP A 154 -16.12 -5.94 1.28
C ASP A 154 -17.35 -6.21 2.18
N TYR A 155 -18.52 -6.38 1.55
CA TYR A 155 -19.76 -6.66 2.26
C TYR A 155 -20.11 -8.15 2.21
N SER A 156 -20.54 -8.72 3.35
CA SER A 156 -21.34 -9.96 3.41
C SER A 156 -22.80 -9.61 3.68
N LEU A 157 -23.72 -10.26 2.99
CA LEU A 157 -25.15 -10.02 3.04
C LEU A 157 -25.85 -11.14 3.82
N GLU A 158 -25.46 -11.34 5.07
CA GLU A 158 -25.96 -12.47 5.87
C GLU A 158 -27.24 -12.11 6.63
N SER A 159 -28.27 -12.96 6.52
CA SER A 159 -29.50 -12.88 7.32
C SER A 159 -30.21 -11.52 7.22
N GLY A 160 -30.29 -10.96 6.01
CA GLY A 160 -30.97 -9.68 5.76
C GLY A 160 -30.24 -8.42 6.25
N ASN A 161 -28.99 -8.54 6.74
CA ASN A 161 -28.21 -7.39 7.19
C ASN A 161 -26.86 -7.30 6.45
N PRO A 162 -26.51 -6.14 5.84
CA PRO A 162 -25.24 -5.96 5.17
C PRO A 162 -24.14 -5.64 6.18
N CYS A 163 -23.14 -6.51 6.27
CA CYS A 163 -22.01 -6.40 7.18
C CYS A 163 -20.74 -6.04 6.41
N LEU A 164 -20.11 -4.91 6.74
CA LEU A 164 -18.82 -4.49 6.17
C LEU A 164 -17.66 -5.13 6.96
N TYR A 165 -16.80 -5.89 6.27
CA TYR A 165 -15.66 -6.57 6.91
C TYR A 165 -14.33 -5.87 6.66
N HIS A 166 -14.10 -5.47 5.41
CA HIS A 166 -12.85 -4.87 4.98
C HIS A 166 -13.08 -3.68 4.06
N ILE A 167 -12.13 -2.74 4.10
CA ILE A 167 -12.00 -1.68 3.10
C ILE A 167 -10.63 -1.77 2.47
N PHE A 168 -10.60 -1.71 1.14
CA PHE A 168 -9.37 -1.67 0.36
C PHE A 168 -9.27 -0.36 -0.42
N LEU A 169 -8.06 0.15 -0.51
CA LEU A 169 -7.71 1.31 -1.34
C LEU A 169 -6.92 0.80 -2.56
N GLN A 170 -7.38 1.16 -3.75
CA GLN A 170 -6.74 0.74 -4.99
C GLN A 170 -6.85 1.85 -6.03
N ARG A 171 -5.83 2.06 -6.86
CA ARG A 171 -6.00 2.98 -8.00
C ARG A 171 -6.91 2.34 -9.05
N MET A 172 -7.73 3.16 -9.70
CA MET A 172 -8.62 2.68 -10.77
C MET A 172 -7.85 2.07 -11.96
N ASP A 173 -6.66 2.58 -12.26
CA ASP A 173 -5.79 2.15 -13.37
C ASP A 173 -4.90 0.94 -13.03
N GLN A 174 -5.07 0.32 -11.86
CA GLN A 174 -4.33 -0.88 -11.47
C GLN A 174 -5.16 -2.14 -11.71
N PRO A 175 -4.50 -3.28 -12.02
CA PRO A 175 -5.17 -4.57 -12.16
C PRO A 175 -6.02 -4.91 -10.92
N PHE A 176 -7.20 -5.47 -11.16
CA PHE A 176 -8.12 -5.87 -10.08
C PHE A 176 -8.02 -7.37 -9.84
N PHE A 177 -7.27 -7.74 -8.80
CA PHE A 177 -6.95 -9.13 -8.46
C PHE A 177 -7.90 -9.77 -7.43
N LYS A 178 -8.96 -9.06 -7.03
CA LYS A 178 -9.91 -9.57 -6.03
C LYS A 178 -10.82 -10.64 -6.64
N GLU A 179 -11.37 -11.48 -5.77
CA GLU A 179 -12.32 -12.53 -6.13
C GLU A 179 -13.49 -11.98 -6.97
N ILE A 180 -13.92 -12.76 -7.96
CA ILE A 180 -15.07 -12.46 -8.81
C ILE A 180 -16.33 -12.52 -7.95
N ARG A 181 -16.95 -11.34 -7.74
CA ARG A 181 -18.19 -11.16 -6.99
C ARG A 181 -19.00 -10.03 -7.64
N PRO A 182 -20.33 -9.95 -7.42
CA PRO A 182 -21.12 -8.84 -7.92
C PRO A 182 -20.53 -7.50 -7.48
N ILE A 183 -20.36 -6.58 -8.43
CA ILE A 183 -19.85 -5.22 -8.19
C ILE A 183 -21.01 -4.24 -8.24
N PHE A 184 -21.15 -3.45 -7.19
CA PHE A 184 -22.05 -2.31 -7.11
C PHE A 184 -21.21 -1.03 -7.20
N TRP A 185 -21.27 -0.36 -8.35
CA TRP A 185 -20.52 0.86 -8.61
C TRP A 185 -21.37 2.09 -8.25
N LEU A 186 -20.93 2.86 -7.26
CA LEU A 186 -21.60 4.06 -6.76
C LEU A 186 -21.20 5.34 -7.51
N GLY A 187 -20.29 5.25 -8.48
CA GLY A 187 -19.76 6.42 -9.17
C GLY A 187 -18.66 7.15 -8.40
N GLU A 188 -18.54 8.44 -8.69
CA GLU A 188 -17.65 9.33 -7.95
C GLU A 188 -18.30 9.73 -6.62
N GLY A 189 -17.56 9.52 -5.53
CA GLY A 189 -17.92 9.96 -4.20
C GLY A 189 -17.54 11.42 -4.04
N VAL A 190 -18.52 12.28 -3.76
CA VAL A 190 -18.23 13.67 -3.39
C VAL A 190 -17.47 13.63 -2.06
N ALA A 191 -16.24 14.13 -2.09
CA ALA A 191 -15.24 13.85 -1.06
C ALA A 191 -15.67 14.23 0.37
N SER A 192 -16.51 15.25 0.57
CA SER A 192 -17.06 15.59 1.89
C SER A 192 -18.08 14.55 2.36
N THR A 193 -19.05 14.19 1.52
CA THR A 193 -20.13 13.26 1.87
C THR A 193 -19.65 11.83 2.09
N SER A 194 -18.70 11.34 1.27
CA SER A 194 -18.12 10.01 1.45
C SER A 194 -17.25 9.93 2.71
N LEU A 195 -16.54 11.01 3.02
CA LEU A 195 -15.76 11.15 4.25
C LEU A 195 -16.66 11.17 5.48
N ASP A 196 -17.76 11.91 5.46
CA ASP A 196 -18.72 11.95 6.56
C ASP A 196 -19.41 10.59 6.77
N TRP A 197 -19.71 9.87 5.68
CA TRP A 197 -20.19 8.49 5.76
C TRP A 197 -19.14 7.57 6.42
N LEU A 198 -17.86 7.62 6.01
CA LEU A 198 -16.81 6.81 6.63
C LEU A 198 -16.62 7.13 8.11
N LYS A 199 -16.70 8.40 8.51
CA LYS A 199 -16.67 8.81 9.93
C LYS A 199 -17.83 8.18 10.70
N TYR A 200 -19.04 8.23 10.15
CA TYR A 200 -20.21 7.60 10.76
C TYR A 200 -20.01 6.10 10.93
N GLN A 201 -19.53 5.39 9.89
CA GLN A 201 -19.26 3.95 9.97
C GLN A 201 -18.16 3.59 10.97
N PHE A 202 -17.12 4.43 11.11
CA PHE A 202 -16.05 4.23 12.09
C PHE A 202 -16.58 4.13 13.53
N HIS A 203 -17.60 4.92 13.87
CA HIS A 203 -18.22 4.90 15.20
C HIS A 203 -19.21 3.74 15.40
N LYS A 204 -19.63 3.05 14.33
CA LYS A 204 -20.55 1.90 14.40
C LYS A 204 -19.85 0.58 14.65
N THR A 205 -18.55 0.50 14.42
CA THR A 205 -17.77 -0.73 14.62
C THR A 205 -16.76 -0.58 15.74
N THR A 206 -16.57 -1.65 16.51
CA THR A 206 -15.47 -1.79 17.48
C THR A 206 -14.32 -2.63 16.93
N TYR A 207 -14.45 -3.13 15.69
CA TYR A 207 -13.44 -3.97 15.08
C TYR A 207 -12.23 -3.13 14.63
N SER A 208 -11.16 -3.21 15.41
CA SER A 208 -9.95 -2.38 15.28
C SER A 208 -9.33 -2.40 13.87
N LYS A 209 -9.31 -3.55 13.18
CA LYS A 209 -8.73 -3.63 11.83
C LYS A 209 -9.56 -2.87 10.80
N LEU A 210 -10.88 -2.95 10.88
CA LEU A 210 -11.77 -2.16 10.02
C LEU A 210 -11.70 -0.67 10.37
N GLN A 211 -11.64 -0.31 11.65
CA GLN A 211 -11.40 1.07 12.08
C GLN A 211 -10.09 1.64 11.50
N GLN A 212 -9.02 0.84 11.46
CA GLN A 212 -7.76 1.23 10.84
C GLN A 212 -7.91 1.47 9.34
N GLN A 213 -8.60 0.58 8.62
CA GLN A 213 -8.87 0.74 7.19
C GLN A 213 -9.78 1.96 6.90
N MET A 214 -10.71 2.29 7.80
CA MET A 214 -11.53 3.50 7.71
C MET A 214 -10.70 4.76 7.93
N ILE A 215 -9.79 4.79 8.92
CA ILE A 215 -8.86 5.92 9.10
C ILE A 215 -8.02 6.15 7.84
N ALA A 216 -7.53 5.06 7.24
CA ALA A 216 -6.77 5.13 6.00
C ALA A 216 -7.61 5.68 4.84
N SER A 217 -8.84 5.18 4.70
CA SER A 217 -9.76 5.64 3.66
C SER A 217 -10.11 7.12 3.83
N ILE A 218 -10.38 7.58 5.06
CA ILE A 218 -10.60 8.99 5.38
C ILE A 218 -9.35 9.81 5.05
N GLY A 219 -8.17 9.35 5.46
CA GLY A 219 -6.88 9.98 5.17
C GLY A 219 -6.59 10.15 3.68
N ALA A 220 -7.12 9.29 2.83
CA ALA A 220 -6.91 9.37 1.39
C ALA A 220 -7.74 10.46 0.68
N HIS A 221 -8.73 11.06 1.36
CA HIS A 221 -9.62 12.08 0.78
C HIS A 221 -8.92 13.44 0.65
N LYS A 222 -9.22 14.19 -0.42
CA LYS A 222 -8.68 15.55 -0.63
C LYS A 222 -9.16 16.61 0.37
N CYS A 223 -10.18 16.34 1.18
CA CYS A 223 -10.79 17.28 2.13
C CYS A 223 -9.92 17.56 3.36
N SER A 224 -8.73 18.15 3.16
CA SER A 224 -7.67 18.25 4.17
C SER A 224 -8.13 18.76 5.54
N LYS A 225 -8.97 19.80 5.60
CA LYS A 225 -9.46 20.34 6.89
C LYS A 225 -10.22 19.28 7.70
N GLN A 226 -11.20 18.63 7.08
CA GLN A 226 -12.06 17.62 7.73
C GLN A 226 -11.30 16.35 8.07
N VAL A 227 -10.31 16.00 7.23
CA VAL A 227 -9.40 14.89 7.44
C VAL A 227 -8.55 15.16 8.68
N VAL A 228 -7.80 16.27 8.69
CA VAL A 228 -6.93 16.69 9.80
C VAL A 228 -7.69 16.76 11.13
N GLU A 229 -8.89 17.34 11.14
CA GLU A 229 -9.75 17.41 12.33
C GLU A 229 -10.07 16.02 12.88
N PHE A 230 -10.44 15.08 12.01
CA PHE A 230 -10.74 13.70 12.41
C PHE A 230 -9.51 12.95 12.90
N GLN A 231 -8.38 12.99 12.18
CA GLN A 231 -7.17 12.31 12.67
C GLN A 231 -6.67 12.92 13.98
N LYS A 232 -6.77 14.24 14.17
CA LYS A 232 -6.47 14.89 15.44
C LYS A 232 -7.35 14.34 16.57
N HIS A 233 -8.65 14.18 16.34
CA HIS A 233 -9.56 13.55 17.30
C HIS A 233 -9.09 12.13 17.69
N ILE A 234 -8.71 11.30 16.71
CA ILE A 234 -8.20 9.94 16.99
C ILE A 234 -6.89 9.97 17.80
N ILE A 235 -5.95 10.86 17.43
CA ILE A 235 -4.63 10.93 18.05
C ILE A 235 -4.70 11.39 19.51
N LEU A 236 -5.51 12.41 19.77
CA LEU A 236 -5.66 13.00 21.11
C LEU A 236 -6.66 12.22 21.99
N GLY A 237 -7.59 11.49 21.38
CA GLY A 237 -8.60 10.69 22.07
C GLY A 237 -8.07 9.39 22.71
N ASN A 238 -8.97 8.65 23.35
CA ASN A 238 -8.67 7.37 24.00
C ASN A 238 -8.77 6.19 23.00
N TYR A 239 -7.92 6.20 21.98
CA TYR A 239 -7.84 5.15 20.97
C TYR A 239 -6.58 4.29 21.14
N SER A 240 -6.61 3.08 20.59
CA SER A 240 -5.46 2.18 20.61
C SER A 240 -4.26 2.81 19.88
N LEU A 241 -3.05 2.41 20.27
CA LEU A 241 -1.83 2.90 19.62
C LEU A 241 -1.82 2.63 18.11
N SER A 242 -2.40 1.50 17.67
CA SER A 242 -2.48 1.17 16.24
C SER A 242 -3.27 2.22 15.47
N LEU A 243 -4.44 2.61 15.98
CA LEU A 243 -5.29 3.63 15.34
C LEU A 243 -4.64 5.01 15.37
N LYS A 244 -3.96 5.37 16.47
CA LYS A 244 -3.18 6.62 16.55
C LYS A 244 -2.04 6.64 15.53
N ASN A 245 -1.32 5.53 15.37
CA ASN A 245 -0.25 5.40 14.38
C ASN A 245 -0.78 5.54 12.95
N GLU A 246 -1.94 4.94 12.66
CA GLU A 246 -2.59 5.08 11.36
C GLU A 246 -2.98 6.54 11.13
N ALA A 247 -3.62 7.19 12.08
CA ALA A 247 -4.00 8.60 11.96
C ALA A 247 -2.79 9.52 11.72
N ILE A 248 -1.68 9.32 12.45
CA ILE A 248 -0.43 10.07 12.23
C ILE A 248 0.17 9.78 10.84
N HIS A 249 0.07 8.53 10.36
CA HIS A 249 0.56 8.17 9.03
C HIS A 249 -0.08 9.03 7.93
N TRP A 250 -1.41 9.13 7.97
CA TRP A 250 -2.17 9.82 6.94
C TRP A 250 -2.09 11.35 7.05
N LEU A 251 -1.87 11.90 8.25
CA LEU A 251 -1.58 13.33 8.42
C LEU A 251 -0.35 13.80 7.63
N GLY A 252 0.61 12.92 7.35
CA GLY A 252 1.84 13.25 6.63
C GLY A 252 1.64 13.79 5.20
N ARG A 253 0.42 13.81 4.66
CA ARG A 253 0.09 14.41 3.35
C ARG A 253 -0.86 15.60 3.41
N HIS A 254 -1.33 15.96 4.60
CA HIS A 254 -2.17 17.13 4.78
C HIS A 254 -1.34 18.29 5.31
N ASN A 255 -0.66 18.99 4.40
CA ASN A 255 0.14 20.15 4.75
C ASN A 255 -0.74 21.31 5.23
N SER A 256 -0.76 21.52 6.54
CA SER A 256 -1.42 22.65 7.18
C SER A 256 -0.62 23.05 8.43
N HIS A 257 -0.77 24.31 8.86
CA HIS A 257 -0.18 24.77 10.12
C HIS A 257 -0.64 23.91 11.31
N GLU A 258 -1.90 23.48 11.32
CA GLU A 258 -2.42 22.59 12.36
C GLU A 258 -1.72 21.23 12.36
N THR A 259 -1.53 20.62 11.19
CA THR A 259 -0.80 19.35 11.05
C THR A 259 0.64 19.48 11.54
N ILE A 260 1.36 20.51 11.10
CA ILE A 260 2.77 20.73 11.50
C ILE A 260 2.85 20.92 13.02
N ASN A 261 1.99 21.74 13.61
CA ASN A 261 1.97 21.99 15.06
C ASN A 261 1.67 20.72 15.86
N LEU A 262 0.67 19.95 15.45
CA LEU A 262 0.31 18.69 16.10
C LEU A 262 1.46 17.68 16.04
N LEU A 263 2.02 17.43 14.85
CA LEU A 263 3.10 16.46 14.68
C LEU A 263 4.38 16.90 15.42
N THR A 264 4.66 18.20 15.47
CA THR A 264 5.78 18.78 16.23
C THR A 264 5.60 18.54 17.73
N TYR A 265 4.42 18.84 18.25
CA TYR A 265 4.08 18.58 19.65
C TYR A 265 4.27 17.09 20.00
N LEU A 266 3.75 16.18 19.16
CA LEU A 266 3.88 14.75 19.38
C LEU A 266 5.34 14.29 19.34
N ALA A 267 6.11 14.73 18.34
CA ALA A 267 7.53 14.39 18.21
C ALA A 267 8.37 14.84 19.42
N LEU A 268 8.05 16.01 19.98
CA LEU A 268 8.80 16.59 21.10
C LEU A 268 8.35 16.09 22.48
N LYS A 269 7.05 15.86 22.69
CA LYS A 269 6.46 15.76 24.02
C LYS A 269 5.68 14.47 24.30
N HIS A 270 5.30 13.70 23.28
CA HIS A 270 4.50 12.51 23.52
C HIS A 270 5.26 11.46 24.34
N LYS A 271 4.60 10.85 25.35
CA LYS A 271 5.23 9.87 26.24
C LYS A 271 5.67 8.58 25.55
N ASP A 272 4.92 8.14 24.55
CA ASP A 272 5.22 6.94 23.77
C ASP A 272 6.19 7.26 22.63
N ILE A 273 7.40 6.70 22.71
CA ILE A 273 8.49 6.85 21.73
C ILE A 273 8.03 6.43 20.32
N ARG A 274 7.14 5.45 20.18
CA ARG A 274 6.64 4.98 18.88
C ARG A 274 5.86 6.08 18.17
N LEU A 275 5.01 6.82 18.90
CA LEU A 275 4.28 7.96 18.32
C LEU A 275 5.21 9.13 18.00
N ARG A 276 6.25 9.36 18.82
CA ARG A 276 7.27 10.38 18.51
C ARG A 276 7.96 10.09 17.18
N LYS A 277 8.42 8.85 17.00
CA LYS A 277 9.08 8.36 15.77
C LYS A 277 8.14 8.43 14.57
N LYS A 278 6.88 8.02 14.74
CA LYS A 278 5.86 8.09 13.68
C LYS A 278 5.54 9.54 13.28
N SER A 279 5.57 10.47 14.23
CA SER A 279 5.34 11.91 13.95
C SER A 279 6.49 12.54 13.16
N ILE A 280 7.74 12.15 13.45
CA ILE A 280 8.91 12.54 12.66
C ILE A 280 8.79 12.03 11.21
N PHE A 281 8.39 10.76 11.05
CA PHE A 281 8.08 10.23 9.73
C PHE A 281 7.02 11.09 9.03
N ALA A 282 5.89 11.37 9.68
CA ALA A 282 4.81 12.14 9.08
C ALA A 282 5.26 13.57 8.71
N LEU A 283 6.06 14.24 9.56
CA LEU A 283 6.68 15.53 9.24
C LEU A 283 7.54 15.44 7.96
N SER A 284 8.33 14.38 7.81
CA SER A 284 9.18 14.19 6.61
C SER A 284 8.37 14.07 5.32
N GLN A 285 7.15 13.56 5.42
CA GLN A 285 6.25 13.40 4.28
C GLN A 285 5.63 14.73 3.82
N LEU A 286 5.55 15.75 4.69
CA LEU A 286 5.00 17.06 4.35
C LEU A 286 5.89 17.85 3.38
N LYS A 287 7.21 17.58 3.39
CA LYS A 287 8.21 18.22 2.51
C LYS A 287 8.20 19.75 2.56
N THR A 288 7.93 20.34 3.73
CA THR A 288 7.97 21.79 3.95
C THR A 288 9.26 22.23 4.63
N ARG A 289 9.61 23.52 4.49
CA ARG A 289 10.76 24.13 5.20
C ARG A 289 10.60 24.04 6.72
N ASP A 290 9.39 24.26 7.24
CA ASP A 290 9.10 24.15 8.67
C ASP A 290 9.35 22.73 9.18
N ALA A 291 8.81 21.72 8.49
CA ALA A 291 9.03 20.32 8.85
C ALA A 291 10.52 19.95 8.80
N PHE A 292 11.25 20.43 7.79
CA PHE A 292 12.70 20.25 7.71
C PHE A 292 13.43 20.89 8.90
N ALA A 293 13.08 22.11 9.29
CA ALA A 293 13.69 22.81 10.42
C ALA A 293 13.45 22.04 11.74
N ILE A 294 12.22 21.56 11.96
CA ILE A 294 11.84 20.77 13.13
C ILE A 294 12.63 19.45 13.19
N ILE A 295 12.67 18.70 12.08
CA ILE A 295 13.44 17.44 12.00
C ILE A 295 14.93 17.70 12.24
N SER A 296 15.48 18.79 11.70
CA SER A 296 16.87 19.19 11.90
C SER A 296 17.18 19.49 13.38
N ILE A 297 16.27 20.18 14.08
CA ILE A 297 16.40 20.44 15.53
C ILE A 297 16.40 19.12 16.31
N LEU A 298 15.45 18.22 16.00
CA LEU A 298 15.37 16.90 16.64
C LEU A 298 16.63 16.08 16.41
N ALA A 299 17.13 16.03 15.16
CA ALA A 299 18.36 15.33 14.81
C ALA A 299 19.59 15.86 15.55
N ARG A 300 19.65 17.18 15.80
CA ARG A 300 20.77 17.81 16.51
C ARG A 300 20.68 17.70 18.04
N LYS A 301 19.49 17.81 18.64
CA LYS A 301 19.35 18.10 20.08
C LYS A 301 18.48 17.12 20.87
N GLU A 302 17.78 16.19 20.23
CA GLU A 302 16.90 15.26 20.94
C GLU A 302 17.68 14.38 21.94
N LYS A 303 17.20 14.27 23.17
CA LYS A 303 17.89 13.51 24.23
C LYS A 303 17.66 12.01 24.10
N ASN A 304 16.47 11.60 23.67
CA ASN A 304 16.19 10.18 23.46
C ASN A 304 16.90 9.68 22.19
N GLN A 305 17.83 8.74 22.37
CA GLN A 305 18.68 8.25 21.29
C GLN A 305 17.87 7.71 20.08
N GLU A 306 16.80 6.96 20.31
CA GLU A 306 16.00 6.39 19.22
C GLU A 306 15.23 7.44 18.42
N VAL A 307 14.66 8.43 19.11
CA VAL A 307 13.94 9.53 18.46
C VAL A 307 14.92 10.38 17.66
N ARG A 308 16.11 10.63 18.20
CA ARG A 308 17.18 11.34 17.51
C ARG A 308 17.66 10.61 16.25
N GLN A 309 17.91 9.29 16.36
CA GLN A 309 18.25 8.44 15.22
C GLN A 309 17.15 8.47 14.15
N THR A 310 15.88 8.43 14.58
CA THR A 310 14.74 8.53 13.64
C THR A 310 14.72 9.86 12.91
N ALA A 311 15.01 10.98 13.60
CA ALA A 311 15.13 12.29 12.95
C ALA A 311 16.31 12.33 11.97
N ILE A 312 17.47 11.79 12.35
CA ILE A 312 18.66 11.68 11.48
C ILE A 312 18.34 10.87 10.21
N PHE A 313 17.66 9.73 10.34
CA PHE A 313 17.26 8.90 9.20
C PHE A 313 16.31 9.66 8.28
N TRP A 314 15.21 10.20 8.80
CA TRP A 314 14.23 10.88 7.94
C TRP A 314 14.79 12.16 7.31
N LEU A 315 15.76 12.81 7.96
CA LEU A 315 16.49 13.92 7.37
C LEU A 315 17.28 13.50 6.13
N SER A 316 17.91 12.32 6.11
CA SER A 316 18.63 11.83 4.93
C SER A 316 17.72 11.44 3.76
N GLN A 317 16.44 11.19 4.04
CA GLN A 317 15.44 10.88 3.01
C GLN A 317 14.84 12.15 2.37
N LEU A 318 15.13 13.34 2.90
CA LEU A 318 14.62 14.59 2.34
C LEU A 318 15.46 15.02 1.13
N PRO A 319 14.85 15.46 0.02
CA PRO A 319 15.54 15.82 -1.21
C PRO A 319 16.27 17.18 -1.15
N CYS A 320 16.69 17.65 0.04
CA CYS A 320 17.25 18.97 0.26
C CYS A 320 18.79 18.95 0.31
N GLU A 321 19.45 19.97 -0.25
CA GLU A 321 20.89 20.18 -0.06
C GLU A 321 21.25 20.46 1.40
N ASP A 322 20.40 21.21 2.10
CA ASP A 322 20.54 21.53 3.52
C ASP A 322 20.61 20.28 4.41
N ALA A 323 19.99 19.16 4.01
CA ALA A 323 20.02 17.91 4.77
C ALA A 323 21.45 17.37 4.90
N THR A 324 22.25 17.48 3.82
CA THR A 324 23.64 17.03 3.79
C THR A 324 24.51 17.86 4.74
N GLU A 325 24.33 19.18 4.75
CA GLU A 325 25.06 20.06 5.66
C GLU A 325 24.70 19.78 7.13
N VAL A 326 23.41 19.61 7.44
CA VAL A 326 22.97 19.28 8.79
C VAL A 326 23.57 17.95 9.27
N LEU A 327 23.54 16.90 8.45
CA LEU A 327 24.11 15.60 8.79
C LEU A 327 25.63 15.66 9.01
N ASN A 328 26.34 16.37 8.13
CA ASN A 328 27.78 16.60 8.29
C ASN A 328 28.09 17.37 9.58
N GLY A 329 27.32 18.41 9.90
CA GLY A 329 27.45 19.16 11.14
C GLY A 329 27.17 18.33 12.39
N ILE A 330 26.19 17.41 12.34
CA ILE A 330 25.96 16.45 13.43
C ILE A 330 27.19 15.54 13.59
N LEU A 331 27.71 14.97 12.50
CA LEU A 331 28.84 14.05 12.56
C LEU A 331 30.11 14.67 13.17
N MET A 332 30.41 15.92 12.81
CA MET A 332 31.59 16.65 13.31
C MET A 332 31.52 16.96 14.81
N ASN A 333 30.33 17.33 15.30
CA ASN A 333 30.15 17.85 16.67
C ASN A 333 29.65 16.81 17.67
N GLU A 334 29.22 15.64 17.20
CA GLU A 334 28.70 14.60 18.07
C GLU A 334 29.78 14.06 19.02
N LYS A 335 29.38 13.64 20.21
CA LYS A 335 30.25 12.95 21.18
C LYS A 335 29.80 11.51 21.42
N ASN A 336 28.50 11.24 21.29
CA ASN A 336 27.94 9.91 21.39
C ASN A 336 28.28 9.10 20.13
N LEU A 337 29.16 8.10 20.31
CA LEU A 337 29.63 7.23 19.24
C LEU A 337 28.51 6.50 18.49
N LYS A 338 27.44 6.09 19.19
CA LYS A 338 26.28 5.43 18.55
C LYS A 338 25.54 6.38 17.61
N ILE A 339 25.43 7.66 17.97
CA ILE A 339 24.84 8.67 17.08
C ILE A 339 25.77 8.98 15.92
N LYS A 340 27.10 9.06 16.12
CA LYS A 340 28.06 9.21 15.01
C LYS A 340 27.96 8.09 13.99
N GLU A 341 28.03 6.83 14.45
CA GLU A 341 27.93 5.66 13.56
C GLU A 341 26.59 5.64 12.81
N TYR A 342 25.49 6.00 13.47
CA TYR A 342 24.18 6.08 12.83
C TYR A 342 24.09 7.25 11.83
N THR A 343 24.76 8.36 12.11
CA THR A 343 24.84 9.50 11.18
C THR A 343 25.64 9.14 9.93
N LEU A 344 26.71 8.35 10.06
CA LEU A 344 27.43 7.79 8.91
C LEU A 344 26.53 6.90 8.04
N PHE A 345 25.74 6.03 8.66
CA PHE A 345 24.71 5.27 7.95
C PHE A 345 23.72 6.21 7.23
N ALA A 346 23.20 7.23 7.90
CA ALA A 346 22.27 8.16 7.27
C ALA A 346 22.90 8.92 6.09
N ILE A 347 24.18 9.29 6.19
CA ILE A 347 24.94 9.90 5.09
C ILE A 347 25.08 8.94 3.90
N SER A 348 25.28 7.64 4.15
CA SER A 348 25.36 6.64 3.06
C SER A 348 24.05 6.46 2.29
N GLN A 349 22.92 6.87 2.87
CA GLN A 349 21.62 6.86 2.21
C GLN A 349 21.37 8.12 1.34
N LEU A 350 22.26 9.11 1.37
CA LEU A 350 22.18 10.28 0.49
C LEU A 350 22.52 9.88 -0.96
N PRO A 351 22.13 10.70 -1.96
CA PRO A 351 22.61 10.51 -3.33
C PRO A 351 24.14 10.39 -3.38
N GLU A 352 24.65 9.42 -4.13
CA GLU A 352 26.07 9.03 -4.18
C GLU A 352 27.02 10.23 -4.32
N ARG A 353 26.73 11.15 -5.24
CA ARG A 353 27.49 12.39 -5.47
C ARG A 353 27.71 13.26 -4.21
N LYS A 354 26.84 13.12 -3.20
CA LYS A 354 26.93 13.82 -1.92
C LYS A 354 27.54 12.94 -0.82
N ALA A 355 27.21 11.64 -0.82
CA ALA A 355 27.68 10.70 0.19
C ALA A 355 29.19 10.42 0.07
N THR A 356 29.66 10.08 -1.13
CA THR A 356 31.04 9.62 -1.40
C THR A 356 32.10 10.61 -0.91
N PRO A 357 32.03 11.93 -1.22
CA PRO A 357 33.06 12.88 -0.74
C PRO A 357 33.11 12.99 0.78
N ILE A 358 31.95 12.91 1.45
CA ILE A 358 31.88 13.01 2.91
C ILE A 358 32.46 11.74 3.53
N LEU A 359 32.05 10.57 3.07
CA LEU A 359 32.50 9.28 3.60
C LEU A 359 34.01 9.07 3.37
N SER A 360 34.53 9.39 2.18
CA SER A 360 35.98 9.32 1.87
C SER A 360 36.79 10.23 2.79
N ARG A 361 36.36 11.49 2.97
CA ARG A 361 37.02 12.41 3.91
C ARG A 361 37.04 11.86 5.33
N ILE A 362 35.94 11.29 5.82
CA ILE A 362 35.89 10.71 7.17
C ILE A 362 36.81 9.49 7.30
N ALA A 363 36.83 8.63 6.28
CA ALA A 363 37.70 7.46 6.26
C ALA A 363 39.18 7.85 6.37
N GLN A 364 39.59 8.97 5.75
CA GLN A 364 40.97 9.46 5.81
C GLN A 364 41.29 10.24 7.09
N THR A 365 40.37 11.11 7.54
CA THR A 365 40.71 12.18 8.51
C THR A 365 40.19 11.96 9.93
N SER A 366 39.23 11.03 10.14
CA SER A 366 38.67 10.84 11.49
C SER A 366 39.74 10.34 12.46
N PRO A 367 39.94 10.97 13.64
CA PRO A 367 40.89 10.48 14.63
C PRO A 367 40.44 9.15 15.27
N ASP A 368 39.12 8.92 15.33
CA ASP A 368 38.53 7.68 15.84
C ASP A 368 38.57 6.58 14.77
N SER A 369 39.32 5.51 15.06
CA SER A 369 39.52 4.38 14.15
C SER A 369 38.24 3.59 13.86
N ARG A 370 37.30 3.54 14.80
CA ARG A 370 36.00 2.90 14.60
C ARG A 370 35.13 3.70 13.64
N ILE A 371 35.19 5.03 13.73
CA ILE A 371 34.52 5.92 12.78
C ILE A 371 35.15 5.84 11.38
N ARG A 372 36.49 5.77 11.27
CA ARG A 372 37.18 5.52 9.98
C ARG A 372 36.70 4.22 9.35
N LYS A 373 36.76 3.11 10.10
CA LYS A 373 36.30 1.78 9.64
C LYS A 373 34.83 1.80 9.20
N ARG A 374 33.96 2.48 9.95
CA ARG A 374 32.53 2.55 9.60
C ARG A 374 32.30 3.37 8.34
N ALA A 375 33.06 4.45 8.13
CA ALA A 375 32.98 5.24 6.91
C ALA A 375 33.48 4.42 5.70
N MET A 376 34.59 3.70 5.82
CA MET A 376 35.09 2.77 4.79
C MET A 376 34.04 1.71 4.44
N PHE A 377 33.43 1.07 5.45
CA PHE A 377 32.36 0.10 5.23
C PHE A 377 31.20 0.68 4.43
N TRP A 378 30.70 1.88 4.78
CA TRP A 378 29.59 2.46 4.03
C TRP A 378 29.99 2.97 2.65
N LEU A 379 31.23 3.41 2.49
CA LEU A 379 31.79 3.82 1.21
C LEU A 379 31.89 2.61 0.27
N ASP A 380 32.31 1.44 0.76
CA ASP A 380 32.32 0.18 0.00
C ASP A 380 30.92 -0.21 -0.52
N GLN A 381 29.88 0.07 0.25
CA GLN A 381 28.50 -0.16 -0.18
C GLN A 381 28.00 0.87 -1.22
N THR A 382 28.75 1.95 -1.47
CA THR A 382 28.49 2.85 -2.60
C THR A 382 29.14 2.26 -3.85
N LYS A 383 28.39 2.12 -4.95
CA LYS A 383 28.83 1.43 -6.18
C LYS A 383 29.79 2.27 -7.04
N ASP A 384 30.69 3.02 -6.42
CA ASP A 384 31.59 3.96 -7.11
C ASP A 384 32.86 3.24 -7.57
N GLN A 385 33.13 3.18 -8.88
CA GLN A 385 34.33 2.55 -9.43
C GLN A 385 35.65 3.22 -9.01
N ARG A 386 35.62 4.50 -8.58
CA ARG A 386 36.81 5.23 -8.09
C ARG A 386 37.30 4.73 -6.72
N MET A 387 36.61 3.73 -6.16
CA MET A 387 36.90 3.15 -4.86
C MET A 387 38.16 2.30 -4.83
N LEU A 388 38.50 1.62 -5.93
CA LEU A 388 39.67 0.76 -5.96
C LEU A 388 40.96 1.58 -5.79
N ASP A 389 41.08 2.68 -6.53
CA ASP A 389 42.23 3.60 -6.40
C ASP A 389 42.31 4.22 -5.00
N PHE A 390 41.16 4.60 -4.44
CA PHE A 390 41.10 5.13 -3.07
C PHE A 390 41.55 4.12 -2.01
N PHE A 391 41.15 2.85 -2.12
CA PHE A 391 41.59 1.81 -1.19
C PHE A 391 43.06 1.46 -1.35
N LEU A 392 43.59 1.48 -2.58
CA LEU A 392 45.02 1.27 -2.85
C LEU A 392 45.88 2.39 -2.25
N ASP A 393 45.47 3.65 -2.41
CA ASP A 393 46.16 4.79 -1.80
C ASP A 393 46.16 4.72 -0.26
N LEU A 394 45.04 4.30 0.34
CA LEU A 394 44.94 4.06 1.78
C LEU A 394 45.76 2.86 2.27
N ALA A 395 45.86 1.80 1.46
CA ALA A 395 46.65 0.60 1.77
C ALA A 395 48.16 0.90 1.83
N ASN A 396 48.60 1.87 1.04
CA ASN A 396 49.99 2.30 0.93
C ASN A 396 50.42 3.27 2.05
N ASP A 397 49.48 3.75 2.88
CA ASP A 397 49.79 4.51 4.10
C ASP A 397 50.10 3.55 5.27
N GLU A 398 51.39 3.34 5.57
CA GLU A 398 51.91 2.39 6.58
C GLU A 398 51.25 2.54 7.97
N LYS A 399 50.74 3.72 8.33
CA LYS A 399 50.05 3.96 9.61
C LYS A 399 48.66 3.32 9.69
N GLN A 400 48.06 2.95 8.56
CA GLN A 400 46.69 2.46 8.46
C GLN A 400 46.57 0.97 8.08
N GLN A 401 47.66 0.32 7.65
CA GLN A 401 47.72 -1.10 7.26
C GLN A 401 47.17 -2.08 8.30
N ASN A 402 47.41 -1.85 9.59
CA ASN A 402 46.85 -2.67 10.70
C ASN A 402 45.32 -2.63 10.82
N THR A 403 44.67 -1.67 10.13
CA THR A 403 43.21 -1.50 10.12
C THR A 403 42.56 -2.41 9.09
N MET A 404 43.21 -2.67 7.94
CA MET A 404 42.68 -3.51 6.86
C MET A 404 42.83 -5.01 7.11
N ILE A 405 43.93 -5.44 7.74
CA ILE A 405 44.16 -6.85 8.09
C ILE A 405 43.08 -7.37 9.07
N ASN A 406 42.54 -6.50 9.92
CA ASN A 406 41.45 -6.83 10.83
C ASN A 406 40.04 -6.81 10.19
N LEU A 407 39.92 -6.55 8.88
CA LEU A 407 38.64 -6.46 8.17
C LEU A 407 38.22 -7.75 7.45
N GLY A 408 39.04 -8.81 7.42
CA GLY A 408 38.68 -10.04 6.70
C GLY A 408 38.47 -9.83 5.19
N VAL A 409 39.00 -8.73 4.64
CA VAL A 409 39.12 -8.54 3.20
C VAL A 409 40.30 -9.41 2.79
N ASP A 410 40.00 -10.64 2.38
CA ASP A 410 41.00 -11.55 1.83
C ASP A 410 41.55 -10.90 0.55
N SER A 411 42.83 -10.55 0.58
CA SER A 411 43.58 -9.96 -0.55
C SER A 411 43.68 -10.89 -1.77
N LYS A 412 43.00 -12.04 -1.76
CA LYS A 412 43.02 -13.05 -2.81
C LYS A 412 41.88 -12.98 -3.83
N ASN A 413 40.93 -12.06 -3.70
CA ASN A 413 39.83 -11.90 -4.68
C ASN A 413 39.86 -10.54 -5.42
N ILE A 414 41.04 -9.92 -5.53
CA ILE A 414 41.26 -8.80 -6.44
C ILE A 414 42.09 -9.34 -7.62
N GLU A 415 41.43 -10.04 -8.53
CA GLU A 415 41.83 -10.22 -9.94
C GLU A 415 40.60 -10.02 -10.83
#